data_AF-A0A2N6FGD1-F1
#
_entry.id   AF-A0A2N6FGD1-F1
#
_cell.length_a   1.000
_cell.length_b   1.000
_cell.length_c   1.000
_cell.angle_alpha   90.00
_cell.angle_beta   90.00
_cell.angle_gamma   90.00
#
_symmetry.space_group_name_H-M   'P 1'
#
loop_
_entity.id
_entity.type
_entity.pdbx_description
1 polymer ?
#
loop_
_entity_poly.entity_id
_entity_poly.type
_entity_poly.pdbx_seq_one_letter_code
_entity_poly.pdbx_strand_id
1 'polypeptide(L)'
;MVRNPMYLSRYFIILGIFLLVGVPGVWAAIPYTVIYGFYMVNRVEREEKKLIDLFGKDYEDYYNSVPRFIPSFKGFDLQAVLFWNWETFHENHGAMNMIGLLVVYAIFYLFTFMI
;
A
#
# COMPACT_ATOMS: atom_id res chain seq x y z
N MET A 1 -3.85 12.52 3.63
CA MET A 1 -3.63 11.24 2.89
C MET A 1 -2.80 11.49 1.64
N VAL A 2 -2.26 10.48 0.97
CA VAL A 2 -1.38 10.64 -0.23
C VAL A 2 -2.16 10.43 -1.52
N ARG A 3 -1.68 10.98 -2.64
CA ARG A 3 -2.31 10.79 -3.96
C ARG A 3 -2.18 9.37 -4.50
N ASN A 4 -1.06 8.71 -4.22
CA ASN A 4 -0.70 7.43 -4.81
C ASN A 4 -0.54 6.31 -3.75
N PRO A 5 -1.55 6.05 -2.89
CA PRO A 5 -1.42 5.16 -1.74
C PRO A 5 -1.16 3.71 -2.15
N MET A 6 -1.64 3.29 -3.32
CA MET A 6 -1.45 1.93 -3.84
C MET A 6 0.02 1.64 -4.20
N TYR A 7 0.76 2.62 -4.71
CA TYR A 7 2.19 2.43 -4.98
C TYR A 7 2.98 2.35 -3.67
N LEU A 8 2.61 3.19 -2.70
CA LEU A 8 3.22 3.17 -1.37
C LEU A 8 2.93 1.86 -0.61
N SER A 9 1.71 1.32 -0.71
CA SER A 9 1.37 0.05 -0.07
C SER A 9 2.12 -1.13 -0.69
N ARG A 10 2.20 -1.17 -2.04
CA ARG A 10 3.00 -2.19 -2.75
C ARG A 10 4.47 -2.15 -2.36
N TYR A 11 5.03 -0.95 -2.18
CA TYR A 11 6.38 -0.79 -1.66
C TYR A 11 6.55 -1.47 -0.29
N PHE A 12 5.68 -1.12 0.67
CA PHE A 12 5.79 -1.63 2.03
C PHE A 12 5.54 -3.14 2.15
N ILE A 13 4.65 -3.71 1.34
CA ILE A 13 4.40 -5.17 1.35
C ILE A 13 5.68 -5.93 0.99
N ILE A 14 6.35 -5.55 -0.10
CA ILE A 14 7.56 -6.24 -0.55
C ILE A 14 8.74 -5.91 0.37
N LEU A 15 8.85 -4.66 0.83
CA LEU A 15 9.86 -4.28 1.82
C LEU A 15 9.71 -5.14 3.09
N GLY A 16 8.49 -5.32 3.58
CA GLY A 16 8.19 -6.17 4.73
C GLY A 16 8.68 -7.60 4.53
N ILE A 17 8.46 -8.19 3.35
CA ILE A 17 8.96 -9.53 3.01
C ILE A 17 10.49 -9.59 3.11
N PHE A 18 11.21 -8.60 2.58
CA PHE A 18 12.67 -8.57 2.72
C PHE A 18 13.12 -8.48 4.18
N LEU A 19 12.44 -7.67 4.99
CA LEU A 19 12.80 -7.52 6.41
C LEU A 19 12.54 -8.81 7.22
N LEU A 20 11.56 -9.63 6.83
CA LEU A 20 11.26 -10.91 7.49
C LEU A 20 12.35 -11.97 7.30
N VAL A 21 13.19 -11.87 6.26
CA VAL A 21 14.29 -12.82 5.98
C VAL A 21 15.52 -12.59 6.89
N GLY A 22 15.48 -11.55 7.74
CA GLY A 22 16.57 -11.21 8.65
C GLY A 22 17.73 -10.48 7.95
N VAL A 23 18.95 -10.61 8.48
CA VAL A 23 20.12 -9.83 8.03
C VAL A 23 20.37 -9.90 6.51
N PRO A 24 20.30 -11.06 5.84
CA PRO A 24 20.45 -11.13 4.38
C PRO A 24 19.39 -10.34 3.62
N GLY A 25 18.16 -10.29 4.15
CA GLY A 25 17.05 -9.58 3.54
C GLY A 25 17.16 -8.06 3.61
N VAL A 26 17.78 -7.52 4.68
CA VAL A 26 18.07 -6.07 4.79
C VAL A 26 18.99 -5.61 3.65
N TRP A 27 19.98 -6.41 3.27
CA TRP A 27 20.86 -6.10 2.15
C TRP A 27 20.13 -6.11 0.80
N ALA A 28 19.08 -6.94 0.64
CA ALA A 28 18.22 -6.92 -0.53
C ALA A 28 17.22 -5.74 -0.53
N ALA A 29 16.79 -5.29 0.65
CA ALA A 29 15.86 -4.18 0.82
C ALA A 29 16.41 -2.84 0.29
N ILE A 30 17.73 -2.63 0.38
CA ILE A 30 18.41 -1.41 -0.10
C ILE A 30 18.28 -1.24 -1.63
N PRO A 31 18.82 -2.15 -2.48
CA PRO A 31 18.69 -2.02 -3.93
C PRO A 31 17.22 -2.10 -4.36
N TYR A 32 16.40 -2.90 -3.68
CA TYR A 32 14.95 -2.90 -3.91
C TYR A 32 14.35 -1.50 -3.75
N THR A 33 14.66 -0.81 -2.65
CA THR A 33 14.12 0.53 -2.38
C THR A 33 14.53 1.54 -3.45
N VAL A 34 15.78 1.48 -3.91
CA VAL A 34 16.27 2.36 -4.97
C VAL A 34 15.56 2.07 -6.30
N ILE A 35 15.53 0.81 -6.72
CA ILE A 35 14.93 0.39 -7.99
C ILE A 35 13.42 0.66 -8.00
N TYR A 36 12.73 0.27 -6.93
CA TYR A 36 11.30 0.47 -6.81
C TYR A 36 10.96 1.96 -6.70
N GLY A 37 11.75 2.75 -5.96
CA GLY A 37 11.59 4.20 -5.87
C GLY A 37 11.68 4.86 -7.24
N PHE A 38 12.70 4.49 -8.04
CA PHE A 38 12.82 4.97 -9.41
C PHE A 38 11.62 4.57 -10.28
N TYR A 39 11.23 3.29 -10.24
CA TYR A 39 10.05 2.80 -10.94
C TYR A 39 8.79 3.58 -10.56
N MET A 40 8.56 3.76 -9.26
CA MET A 40 7.39 4.40 -8.69
C MET A 40 7.28 5.85 -9.14
N VAL A 41 8.35 6.63 -9.03
CA VAL A 41 8.37 8.05 -9.44
C VAL A 41 8.02 8.18 -10.93
N ASN A 42 8.72 7.43 -11.79
CA ASN A 42 8.50 7.48 -13.23
C ASN A 42 7.10 7.01 -13.63
N ARG A 43 6.58 5.98 -12.96
CA ARG A 43 5.26 5.43 -13.25
C ARG A 43 4.16 6.40 -12.85
N VAL A 44 4.24 6.96 -11.65
CA VAL A 44 3.28 7.93 -11.12
C VAL A 44 3.27 9.20 -11.97
N GLU A 45 4.42 9.74 -12.37
CA GLU A 45 4.46 10.95 -13.20
C GLU A 45 3.70 10.76 -14.54
N ARG A 46 3.86 9.61 -15.19
CA ARG A 46 3.12 9.29 -16.41
C ARG A 46 1.61 9.14 -16.18
N GLU A 47 1.22 8.67 -15.01
CA GLU A 47 -0.18 8.51 -14.64
C GLU A 47 -0.82 9.85 -14.30
N GLU A 48 -0.13 10.69 -13.52
CA GLU A 48 -0.57 12.05 -13.16
C GLU A 48 -0.77 12.92 -14.42
N LYS A 49 0.13 12.83 -15.43
CA LYS A 49 -0.07 13.52 -16.72
C LYS A 49 -1.36 13.11 -17.42
N LYS A 50 -1.62 11.80 -17.49
CA LYS A 50 -2.87 11.28 -18.07
C LYS A 50 -4.11 11.70 -17.28
N LEU A 51 -4.00 11.75 -15.96
CA LEU A 51 -5.12 12.17 -15.09
C LEU A 51 -5.41 13.67 -15.25
N ILE A 52 -4.39 14.50 -15.43
CA ILE A 52 -4.57 15.92 -15.79
C ILE A 52 -5.30 16.02 -17.14
N ASP A 53 -4.89 15.24 -18.15
CA ASP A 53 -5.55 15.26 -19.46
C ASP A 53 -7.02 14.80 -19.41
N LEU A 54 -7.34 13.85 -18.52
CA LEU A 54 -8.68 13.27 -18.40
C LEU A 54 -9.65 14.11 -17.55
N PHE A 55 -9.15 14.71 -16.46
CA PHE A 55 -9.98 15.35 -15.44
C PHE A 55 -9.74 16.86 -15.33
N GLY A 56 -8.74 17.40 -16.02
CA GLY A 56 -8.47 18.83 -16.12
C GLY A 56 -8.33 19.50 -14.75
N LYS A 57 -9.19 20.51 -14.51
CA LYS A 57 -9.07 21.40 -13.35
C LYS A 57 -9.31 20.69 -12.01
N ASP A 58 -10.26 19.77 -11.97
CA ASP A 58 -10.59 19.03 -10.75
C ASP A 58 -9.39 18.23 -10.22
N TYR A 59 -8.66 17.61 -11.15
CA TYR A 59 -7.45 16.86 -10.79
C TYR A 59 -6.26 17.77 -10.48
N GLU A 60 -6.15 18.93 -11.14
CA GLU A 60 -5.11 19.92 -10.79
C GLU A 60 -5.29 20.44 -9.35
N ASP A 61 -6.53 20.70 -8.92
CA ASP A 61 -6.81 21.15 -7.56
C ASP A 61 -6.54 20.04 -6.53
N TYR A 62 -6.88 18.79 -6.86
CA TYR A 62 -6.49 17.62 -6.08
C TYR A 62 -4.97 17.43 -6.00
N TYR A 63 -4.28 17.60 -7.13
CA TYR A 63 -2.83 17.49 -7.25
C TYR A 63 -2.11 18.48 -6.34
N ASN A 64 -2.61 19.71 -6.24
CA ASN A 64 -2.02 20.76 -5.41
C ASN A 64 -2.33 20.62 -3.91
N SER A 65 -3.46 19.99 -3.56
CA SER A 65 -3.92 19.86 -2.17
C SER A 65 -3.38 18.61 -1.45
N VAL A 66 -3.10 17.53 -2.18
CA VAL A 66 -2.73 16.23 -1.63
C VAL A 66 -1.29 15.87 -2.01
N PRO A 67 -0.40 15.50 -1.06
CA PRO A 67 1.00 15.18 -1.36
C PRO A 67 1.15 13.84 -2.11
N ARG A 68 2.23 13.72 -2.92
CA ARG A 68 2.44 12.57 -3.81
C ARG A 68 2.70 11.25 -3.08
N PHE A 69 3.63 11.23 -2.12
CA PHE A 69 4.12 10.01 -1.47
C PHE A 69 4.22 10.08 0.07
N ILE A 70 4.53 11.24 0.63
CA ILE A 70 4.63 11.41 2.08
C ILE A 70 3.27 11.87 2.60
N PRO A 71 2.62 11.12 3.51
CA PRO A 71 1.30 11.48 4.00
C PRO A 71 1.35 12.81 4.74
N SER A 72 0.42 13.69 4.39
CA SER A 72 0.09 14.85 5.20
C SER A 72 -1.13 14.53 6.06
N PHE A 73 -1.07 14.95 7.32
CA PHE A 73 -2.18 14.93 8.28
C PHE A 73 -3.03 16.20 8.22
N LYS A 74 -2.71 17.14 7.33
CA LYS A 74 -3.51 18.35 7.11
C LYS A 74 -4.92 17.95 6.62
N GLY A 75 -5.95 18.38 7.34
CA GLY A 75 -7.35 18.08 7.01
C GLY A 75 -7.74 16.61 7.18
N PHE A 76 -7.01 15.84 8.01
CA PHE A 76 -7.36 14.46 8.30
C PHE A 76 -8.60 14.41 9.20
N ASP A 77 -9.71 13.97 8.65
CA ASP A 77 -10.92 13.65 9.42
C ASP A 77 -10.86 12.18 9.88
N LEU A 78 -10.58 12.01 11.16
CA LEU A 78 -10.47 10.70 11.80
C LEU A 78 -11.81 9.94 11.78
N GLN A 79 -12.93 10.66 11.90
CA GLN A 79 -14.27 10.06 11.93
C GLN A 79 -14.66 9.55 10.54
N ALA A 80 -14.24 10.25 9.49
CA ALA A 80 -14.46 9.84 8.11
C ALA A 80 -13.72 8.54 7.72
N VAL A 81 -12.73 8.09 8.50
CA VAL A 81 -12.00 6.84 8.21
C VAL A 81 -12.14 5.76 9.27
N LEU A 82 -12.45 6.12 10.51
CA LEU A 82 -12.67 5.16 11.59
C LEU A 82 -14.13 4.76 11.66
N PHE A 83 -14.63 4.19 10.56
CA PHE A 83 -15.92 3.54 10.51
C PHE A 83 -15.78 2.10 10.03
N TRP A 84 -16.72 1.26 10.43
CA TRP A 84 -16.78 -0.14 10.02
C TRP A 84 -18.04 -0.36 9.19
N ASN A 85 -17.90 -1.00 8.02
CA ASN A 85 -19.02 -1.35 7.16
C ASN A 85 -19.06 -2.87 6.95
N TRP A 86 -20.06 -3.53 7.53
CA TRP A 86 -20.28 -4.97 7.41
C TRP A 86 -20.67 -5.43 6.01
N GLU A 87 -21.40 -4.61 5.26
CA GLU A 87 -21.83 -4.91 3.90
C GLU A 87 -20.61 -4.98 2.98
N THR A 88 -19.78 -3.92 3.00
CA THR A 88 -18.51 -3.87 2.25
C THR A 88 -17.56 -5.00 2.66
N PHE A 89 -17.53 -5.39 3.94
CA PHE A 89 -16.72 -6.51 4.42
C PHE A 89 -17.17 -7.84 3.81
N HIS A 90 -18.48 -8.08 3.70
CA HIS A 90 -19.00 -9.31 3.13
C HIS A 90 -18.85 -9.35 1.60
N GLU A 91 -19.20 -8.25 0.91
CA GLU A 91 -19.11 -8.13 -0.56
C GLU A 91 -17.68 -8.31 -1.08
N ASN A 92 -16.68 -7.82 -0.35
CA ASN A 92 -15.27 -7.97 -0.74
C ASN A 92 -14.65 -9.29 -0.26
N HIS A 93 -15.46 -10.28 0.10
CA HIS A 93 -15.02 -11.58 0.63
C HIS A 93 -14.09 -11.45 1.84
N GLY A 94 -14.27 -10.42 2.66
CA GLY A 94 -13.37 -10.09 3.79
C GLY A 94 -13.23 -11.25 4.77
N ALA A 95 -14.31 -11.95 5.07
CA ALA A 95 -14.29 -13.13 5.94
C ALA A 95 -13.43 -14.26 5.35
N MET A 96 -13.57 -14.53 4.05
CA MET A 96 -12.81 -15.59 3.37
C MET A 96 -11.32 -15.23 3.29
N ASN A 97 -11.00 -13.97 3.00
CA ASN A 97 -9.62 -13.47 3.02
C ASN A 97 -8.99 -13.60 4.42
N MET A 98 -9.74 -13.29 5.48
CA MET A 98 -9.28 -13.43 6.86
C MET A 98 -9.06 -14.89 7.24
N ILE A 99 -9.98 -15.79 6.88
CA ILE A 99 -9.81 -17.24 7.09
C ILE A 99 -8.58 -17.74 6.33
N GLY A 100 -8.43 -17.38 5.06
CA GLY A 100 -7.27 -17.76 4.25
C GLY A 100 -5.95 -17.32 4.89
N LEU A 101 -5.90 -16.07 5.38
CA LEU A 101 -4.74 -15.55 6.10
C LEU A 101 -4.43 -16.38 7.35
N LEU A 102 -5.43 -16.63 8.20
CA LEU A 102 -5.27 -17.41 9.44
C LEU A 102 -4.82 -18.85 9.16
N VAL A 103 -5.36 -19.50 8.13
CA VAL A 103 -4.96 -20.85 7.72
C VAL A 103 -3.50 -20.88 7.27
N VAL A 104 -3.07 -19.92 6.46
CA VAL A 104 -1.67 -19.81 6.02
C VAL A 104 -0.75 -19.62 7.23
N TYR A 105 -1.09 -18.72 8.16
CA TYR A 105 -0.30 -18.53 9.38
C TYR A 105 -0.26 -19.78 10.26
N ALA A 106 -1.38 -20.48 10.41
CA ALA A 106 -1.42 -21.74 11.14
C ALA A 106 -0.49 -22.78 10.48
N ILE A 107 -0.55 -22.96 9.16
CA ILE A 107 0.35 -23.88 8.43
C ILE A 107 1.81 -23.51 8.67
N PHE A 108 2.18 -22.23 8.54
CA PHE A 108 3.55 -21.78 8.81
C PHE A 108 4.00 -22.07 10.25
N TYR A 109 3.13 -21.84 11.23
CA TYR A 109 3.42 -22.13 12.63
C TYR A 109 3.63 -23.63 12.87
N LEU A 110 2.72 -24.48 12.40
CA LEU A 110 2.83 -25.93 12.56
C LEU A 110 4.10 -26.47 11.90
N PHE A 111 4.42 -25.99 10.69
CA PHE A 111 5.63 -26.40 9.96
C PHE A 111 6.94 -25.94 10.62
N THR A 112 6.95 -24.77 11.26
CA THR A 112 8.16 -24.19 11.84
C THR A 112 8.46 -24.73 13.25
N PHE A 113 7.42 -25.05 14.03
CA PHE A 113 7.56 -25.36 15.45
C PHE A 113 7.19 -26.79 15.85
N MET A 114 6.46 -27.54 15.00
CA MET A 114 6.00 -28.89 15.35
C MET A 114 6.52 -30.00 14.44
N ILE A 115 7.05 -29.66 13.27
CA ILE A 115 7.71 -30.59 12.33
C ILE A 115 9.21 -30.28 12.35
#